data_AF-A0A2E3QE27-F1
#
_entry.id   AF-A0A2E3QE27-F1
#
_cell.length_a   1.000
_cell.length_b   1.000
_cell.length_c   1.000
_cell.angle_alpha   90.00
_cell.angle_beta   90.00
_cell.angle_gamma   90.00
#
_symmetry.space_group_name_H-M   'P 1'
#
loop_
_entity.id
_entity.type
_entity.pdbx_description
1 polymer ?
#
loop_
_entity_poly.entity_id
_entity_poly.type
_entity_poly.pdbx_seq_one_letter_code
_entity_poly.pdbx_strand_id
1 'polypeptide(L)'
;MMRKSPGLITALALLVFLPTHAMAQANTEADGADMQTGDKHWRAQKCAVYQEVRSEMLEEIPRGTLSPEFAKAEEDYIDNGCAGRAYACPKSKTELDYANKMSFAMMSHGLSGTFLPYGCKSGIQ
;
A
#
# COMPACT_ATOMS: atom_id res chain seq x y z
N MET A 1 -42.38 -17.29 -43.18
CA MET A 1 -41.79 -17.72 -44.47
C MET A 1 -40.62 -18.63 -44.18
N MET A 2 -40.70 -19.88 -44.65
CA MET A 2 -39.66 -20.93 -44.57
C MET A 2 -38.77 -20.91 -45.82
N ARG A 3 -37.48 -21.17 -45.65
CA ARG A 3 -36.52 -21.82 -46.59
C ARG A 3 -35.40 -22.39 -45.69
N LYS A 4 -35.27 -23.70 -45.36
CA LYS A 4 -35.01 -24.93 -46.16
C LYS A 4 -33.89 -24.70 -47.20
N SER A 5 -32.73 -25.37 -47.22
CA SER A 5 -32.14 -26.61 -46.66
C SER A 5 -30.59 -26.54 -46.89
N PRO A 6 -29.81 -27.63 -47.03
CA PRO A 6 -29.43 -28.76 -46.16
C PRO A 6 -27.91 -28.69 -45.79
N GLY A 7 -27.43 -29.24 -44.67
CA GLY A 7 -27.04 -30.64 -44.54
C GLY A 7 -25.64 -30.94 -45.13
N LEU A 8 -24.59 -30.89 -44.31
CA LEU A 8 -23.48 -31.83 -44.43
C LEU A 8 -23.05 -32.28 -43.04
N ILE A 9 -23.31 -33.56 -42.81
CA ILE A 9 -22.95 -34.34 -41.64
C ILE A 9 -21.44 -34.57 -41.67
N THR A 10 -20.73 -34.21 -40.61
CA THR A 10 -19.42 -34.77 -40.31
C THR A 10 -19.47 -35.27 -38.88
N ALA A 11 -19.76 -36.56 -38.76
CA ALA A 11 -19.60 -37.30 -37.52
C ALA A 11 -18.11 -37.54 -37.25
N LEU A 12 -17.83 -37.87 -35.98
CA LEU A 12 -16.67 -38.63 -35.50
C LEU A 12 -15.40 -37.85 -35.12
N ALA A 13 -15.30 -37.52 -33.82
CA ALA A 13 -14.25 -38.08 -32.95
C ALA A 13 -14.49 -37.64 -31.49
N LEU A 14 -14.99 -38.58 -30.69
CA LEU A 14 -14.89 -38.53 -29.23
C LEU A 14 -13.41 -38.70 -28.84
N LEU A 15 -12.73 -37.59 -28.57
CA LEU A 15 -11.47 -37.61 -27.84
C LEU A 15 -11.76 -37.33 -26.37
N VAL A 16 -11.83 -38.41 -25.60
CA VAL A 16 -11.78 -38.39 -24.14
C VAL A 16 -10.39 -37.91 -23.75
N PHE A 17 -10.24 -36.60 -23.49
CA PHE A 17 -9.05 -36.06 -22.85
C PHE A 17 -9.15 -36.29 -21.34
N LEU A 18 -8.25 -37.12 -20.83
CA LEU A 18 -8.02 -37.40 -19.41
C LEU A 18 -7.81 -36.08 -18.63
N PRO A 19 -8.33 -35.96 -17.39
CA PRO A 19 -7.99 -34.82 -16.53
C PRO A 19 -6.53 -34.96 -16.12
N THR A 20 -5.66 -34.22 -16.81
CA THR A 20 -4.32 -33.93 -16.31
C THR A 20 -4.48 -33.16 -15.01
N HIS A 21 -4.08 -33.80 -13.90
CA HIS A 21 -3.99 -33.16 -12.60
C HIS A 21 -2.92 -32.07 -12.71
N ALA A 22 -3.36 -30.85 -13.02
CA ALA A 22 -2.56 -29.65 -12.81
C ALA A 22 -2.43 -29.46 -11.30
N MET A 23 -1.40 -30.07 -10.73
CA MET A 23 -0.93 -29.79 -9.39
C MET A 23 -0.58 -28.31 -9.29
N ALA A 24 -1.01 -27.72 -8.18
CA ALA A 24 -0.75 -26.36 -7.76
C ALA A 24 0.71 -25.91 -8.01
N GLN A 25 0.86 -24.72 -8.59
CA GLN A 25 2.02 -23.88 -8.30
C GLN A 25 1.49 -22.65 -7.57
N ALA A 26 1.49 -22.79 -6.24
CA ALA A 26 1.44 -21.67 -5.33
C ALA A 26 2.61 -20.73 -5.65
N ASN A 27 2.25 -19.48 -5.89
CA ASN A 27 2.95 -18.26 -5.50
C ASN A 27 4.48 -18.39 -5.42
N THR A 28 5.16 -18.09 -6.51
CA THR A 28 6.51 -17.53 -6.41
C THR A 28 6.41 -16.06 -6.75
N GLU A 29 5.88 -15.28 -5.81
CA GLU A 29 6.24 -13.86 -5.72
C GLU A 29 7.72 -13.84 -5.34
N ALA A 30 8.56 -13.97 -6.36
CA ALA A 30 9.97 -13.68 -6.26
C ALA A 30 10.12 -12.16 -6.16
N ASP A 31 9.76 -11.60 -5.00
CA ASP A 31 10.14 -10.25 -4.60
C ASP A 31 11.61 -10.29 -4.15
N GLY A 32 12.46 -10.65 -5.11
CA GLY A 32 13.90 -10.48 -5.06
C GLY A 32 14.26 -9.30 -5.94
N ALA A 33 13.62 -8.14 -5.72
CA ALA A 33 14.08 -6.92 -6.34
C ALA A 33 15.50 -6.63 -5.83
N ASP A 34 16.43 -6.50 -6.77
CA ASP A 34 17.78 -5.95 -6.62
C ASP A 34 17.96 -5.18 -5.29
N MET A 35 18.69 -5.77 -4.34
CA MET A 35 18.79 -5.35 -2.93
C MET A 35 19.34 -3.91 -2.73
N GLN A 36 19.64 -3.16 -3.79
CA GLN A 36 19.94 -1.73 -3.71
C GLN A 36 19.05 -0.86 -4.59
N THR A 37 18.59 -1.37 -5.74
CA THR A 37 17.75 -0.60 -6.68
C THR A 37 16.26 -0.83 -6.42
N GLY A 38 15.88 -2.08 -6.15
CA GLY A 38 14.53 -2.49 -5.71
C GLY A 38 14.13 -1.80 -4.41
N ASP A 39 15.04 -1.75 -3.43
CA ASP A 39 14.82 -1.08 -2.16
C ASP A 39 14.57 0.42 -2.30
N LYS A 40 15.22 1.09 -3.26
CA LYS A 40 15.03 2.51 -3.55
C LYS A 40 13.68 2.77 -4.21
N HIS A 41 13.34 1.99 -5.23
CA HIS A 41 12.07 2.13 -5.94
C HIS A 41 10.88 1.83 -5.02
N TRP A 42 10.97 0.74 -4.26
CA TRP A 42 9.94 0.35 -3.31
C TRP A 42 9.74 1.40 -2.22
N ARG A 43 10.81 1.95 -1.64
CA ARG A 43 10.68 3.04 -0.67
C ARG A 43 10.04 4.30 -1.24
N ALA A 44 10.38 4.67 -2.48
CA ALA A 44 9.73 5.80 -3.15
C ALA A 44 8.21 5.58 -3.27
N GLN A 45 7.79 4.36 -3.64
CA GLN A 45 6.38 3.99 -3.72
C GLN A 45 5.69 4.07 -2.35
N LYS A 46 6.31 3.54 -1.28
CA LYS A 46 5.78 3.68 0.09
C LYS A 46 5.65 5.14 0.53
N CYS A 47 6.61 5.98 0.14
CA CYS A 47 6.58 7.40 0.47
C CYS A 47 5.46 8.13 -0.28
N ALA A 48 5.21 7.79 -1.54
CA ALA A 48 4.10 8.32 -2.31
C ALA A 48 2.74 7.98 -1.66
N VAL A 49 2.55 6.73 -1.24
CA VAL A 49 1.35 6.31 -0.49
C VAL A 49 1.20 7.10 0.81
N TYR A 50 2.28 7.29 1.57
CA TYR A 50 2.23 8.11 2.79
C TYR A 50 1.82 9.56 2.52
N GLN A 51 2.37 10.18 1.47
CA GLN A 51 2.03 11.54 1.07
C GLN A 51 0.57 11.68 0.66
N GLU A 52 0.06 10.73 -0.14
CA GLU A 52 -1.34 10.68 -0.59
C GLU A 52 -2.29 10.59 0.59
N VAL A 53 -2.14 9.56 1.44
CA VAL A 53 -3.00 9.35 2.62
C VAL A 53 -2.90 10.53 3.60
N ARG A 54 -1.71 11.12 3.78
CA ARG A 54 -1.54 12.34 4.58
C ARG A 54 -2.34 13.51 3.98
N SER A 55 -2.26 13.72 2.67
CA SER A 55 -3.01 14.79 2.00
C SER A 55 -4.51 14.65 2.22
N GLU A 56 -5.03 13.44 2.00
CA GLU A 56 -6.46 13.12 2.23
C GLU A 56 -6.86 13.38 3.68
N MET A 57 -6.06 12.91 4.66
CA MET A 57 -6.37 13.13 6.08
C MET A 57 -6.33 14.62 6.47
N LEU A 58 -5.45 15.41 5.85
CA LEU A 58 -5.37 16.85 6.10
C LEU A 58 -6.57 17.62 5.52
N GLU A 59 -7.22 17.11 4.48
CA GLU A 59 -8.46 17.67 3.94
C GLU A 59 -9.66 17.43 4.88
N GLU A 60 -9.64 16.35 5.65
CA GLU A 60 -10.73 15.96 6.56
C GLU A 60 -10.69 16.67 7.93
N ILE A 61 -9.54 17.19 8.35
CA ILE A 61 -9.38 17.85 9.65
C ILE A 61 -9.41 19.38 9.54
N PRO A 62 -9.89 20.10 10.57
CA PRO A 62 -9.83 21.56 10.57
C PRO A 62 -8.40 22.09 10.38
N ARG A 63 -8.26 23.21 9.66
CA ARG A 63 -6.95 23.87 9.53
C ARG A 63 -6.44 24.34 10.89
N GLY A 64 -5.15 24.12 11.14
CA GLY A 64 -4.51 24.47 12.42
C GLY A 64 -4.76 23.45 13.54
N THR A 65 -5.37 22.31 13.24
CA THR A 65 -5.54 21.19 14.19
C THR A 65 -4.21 20.59 14.64
N LEU A 66 -3.21 20.54 13.76
CA LEU A 66 -1.86 20.08 14.07
C LEU A 66 -0.95 21.26 14.41
N SER A 67 -0.05 21.10 15.39
CA SER A 67 0.96 22.12 15.66
C SER A 67 1.91 22.28 14.46
N PRO A 68 2.49 23.49 14.26
CA PRO A 68 3.51 23.69 13.24
C PRO A 68 4.70 22.74 13.41
N GLU A 69 5.10 22.44 14.64
CA GLU A 69 6.21 21.52 14.91
C GLU A 69 5.92 20.09 14.47
N PHE A 70 4.70 19.59 14.72
CA PHE A 70 4.28 18.25 14.32
C PHE A 70 4.16 18.15 12.79
N ALA A 71 3.48 19.13 12.16
CA ALA A 71 3.31 19.16 10.71
C ALA A 71 4.68 19.24 9.98
N LYS A 72 5.60 20.07 10.49
CA LYS A 72 6.94 20.22 9.93
C LYS A 72 7.77 18.94 10.05
N ALA A 73 7.60 18.17 11.14
CA ALA A 73 8.29 16.90 11.29
C ALA A 73 7.85 15.84 10.26
N GLU A 74 6.56 15.82 9.88
CA GLU A 74 6.07 14.98 8.79
C GLU A 74 6.59 15.46 7.43
N GLU A 75 6.62 16.78 7.19
CA GLU A 75 7.19 17.37 5.98
C GLU A 75 8.67 17.03 5.84
N ASP A 76 9.46 17.16 6.91
CA ASP A 76 10.88 16.77 6.92
C ASP A 76 11.08 15.28 6.64
N TYR A 77 10.17 14.44 7.11
CA TYR A 77 10.21 13.01 6.81
C TYR A 77 9.95 12.72 5.32
N ILE A 78 8.98 13.43 4.73
CA ILE A 78 8.66 13.37 3.31
C ILE A 78 9.82 13.88 2.45
N ASP A 79 10.41 15.02 2.80
CA ASP A 79 11.53 15.64 2.08
C ASP A 79 12.78 14.75 2.11
N ASN A 80 12.94 13.96 3.18
CA ASN A 80 13.99 12.94 3.28
C ASN A 80 13.65 11.63 2.52
N GLY A 81 12.56 11.61 1.74
CA GLY A 81 12.13 10.44 0.97
C GLY A 81 11.63 9.28 1.84
N CYS A 82 10.98 9.61 2.97
CA CYS A 82 10.48 8.66 3.96
C CYS A 82 11.55 7.63 4.37
N ALA A 83 12.76 8.12 4.61
CA ALA A 83 13.93 7.30 4.91
C ALA A 83 14.45 7.54 6.33
N GLY A 84 15.07 6.51 6.89
CA GLY A 84 15.69 6.58 8.21
C GLY A 84 14.68 6.70 9.35
N ARG A 85 15.20 6.93 10.56
CA ARG A 85 14.36 7.12 11.75
C ARG A 85 13.96 8.59 11.88
N ALA A 86 12.66 8.85 11.92
CA ALA A 86 12.07 10.17 12.15
C ALA A 86 11.21 10.19 13.41
N TYR A 87 10.84 11.39 13.85
CA TYR A 87 10.10 11.62 15.10
C TYR A 87 9.14 12.82 14.97
N ALA A 88 7.97 12.59 14.38
CA ALA A 88 6.79 13.41 14.55
C ALA A 88 6.13 13.02 15.89
N CYS A 89 6.60 13.66 16.97
CA CYS A 89 6.13 13.39 18.33
C CYS A 89 4.83 14.16 18.61
N PRO A 90 3.69 13.49 18.83
CA PRO A 90 2.45 14.16 19.22
C PRO A 90 2.62 14.84 20.58
N LYS A 91 2.19 16.09 20.70
CA LYS A 91 2.22 16.88 21.96
C LYS A 91 0.82 17.20 22.48
N SER A 92 -0.21 16.80 21.76
CA SER A 92 -1.61 16.97 22.12
C SER A 92 -2.40 15.68 21.88
N LYS A 93 -3.56 15.56 22.54
CA LYS A 93 -4.49 14.46 22.29
C LYS A 93 -4.90 14.42 20.81
N THR A 94 -5.10 15.58 20.21
CA THR A 94 -5.54 15.72 18.82
C THR A 94 -4.49 15.21 17.83
N GLU A 95 -3.23 15.54 18.03
CA GLU A 95 -2.12 15.00 17.22
C GLU A 95 -1.94 13.50 17.44
N LEU A 96 -2.15 13.02 18.66
CA LEU A 96 -2.08 11.59 18.95
C LEU A 96 -3.21 10.83 18.24
N ASP A 97 -4.44 11.35 18.29
CA ASP A 97 -5.57 10.77 17.58
C ASP A 97 -5.32 10.78 16.06
N TYR A 98 -4.77 11.86 15.51
CA TYR A 98 -4.36 11.95 14.10
C TYR A 98 -3.29 10.90 13.76
N ALA A 99 -2.21 10.80 14.55
CA ALA A 99 -1.12 9.84 14.33
C ALA A 99 -1.62 8.39 14.39
N ASN A 100 -2.55 8.09 15.30
CA ASN A 100 -3.20 6.79 15.39
C ASN A 100 -4.05 6.50 14.15
N LYS A 101 -4.87 7.45 13.70
CA LYS A 101 -5.66 7.31 12.46
C LYS A 101 -4.76 7.08 11.26
N MET A 102 -3.70 7.87 11.11
CA MET A 102 -2.73 7.68 10.02
C MET A 102 -2.09 6.30 10.10
N SER A 103 -1.74 5.84 11.30
CA SER A 103 -1.17 4.50 11.48
C SER A 103 -2.13 3.40 11.01
N PHE A 104 -3.42 3.51 11.34
CA PHE A 104 -4.44 2.56 10.87
C PHE A 104 -4.69 2.65 9.37
N ALA A 105 -4.73 3.86 8.80
CA ALA A 105 -4.88 4.04 7.36
C ALA A 105 -3.72 3.38 6.61
N MET A 106 -2.49 3.63 7.05
CA MET A 106 -1.28 3.09 6.43
C MET A 106 -1.17 1.56 6.57
N MET A 107 -1.68 0.98 7.68
CA MET A 107 -1.78 -0.48 7.84
C MET A 107 -2.58 -1.13 6.71
N SER A 108 -3.63 -0.48 6.19
CA SER A 108 -4.41 -1.02 5.07
C SER A 108 -3.62 -1.12 3.76
N HIS A 109 -2.54 -0.32 3.62
CA HIS A 109 -1.59 -0.37 2.52
C HIS A 109 -0.39 -1.29 2.80
N GLY A 110 -0.41 -2.06 3.90
CA GLY A 110 0.73 -2.87 4.33
C GLY A 110 1.91 -2.05 4.88
N LEU A 111 1.70 -0.77 5.19
CA LEU A 111 2.72 0.16 5.66
C LEU A 111 2.50 0.48 7.12
N SER A 112 3.30 -0.09 8.01
CA SER A 112 3.11 0.10 9.45
C SER A 112 4.43 0.05 10.23
N GLY A 113 4.35 0.24 11.54
CA GLY A 113 5.49 0.12 12.44
C GLY A 113 6.55 1.19 12.19
N THR A 114 7.80 0.76 12.03
CA THR A 114 8.99 1.65 11.96
C THR A 114 9.07 2.49 10.69
N PHE A 115 8.21 2.25 9.70
CA PHE A 115 8.09 3.12 8.53
C PHE A 115 7.41 4.45 8.84
N LEU A 116 6.55 4.54 9.86
CA LEU A 116 5.84 5.77 10.16
C LEU A 116 6.71 6.69 11.01
N PRO A 117 6.63 8.03 10.83
CA PRO A 117 7.46 8.97 11.59
C PRO A 117 6.98 9.16 13.04
N TYR A 118 5.89 8.51 13.45
CA TYR A 118 5.26 8.75 14.75
C TYR A 118 6.05 8.15 15.89
N GLY A 119 6.43 9.01 16.83
CA GLY A 119 7.15 8.61 18.03
C GLY A 119 7.89 9.77 18.65
N CYS A 120 8.32 9.59 19.90
CA CYS A 120 9.04 10.60 20.66
C CYS A 120 10.45 10.09 20.99
N LYS A 121 11.46 10.98 20.87
CA LYS A 121 12.87 10.63 21.12
C LYS A 121 13.12 10.13 22.55
N SER A 122 12.41 10.69 23.52
CA SER A 122 12.53 10.41 24.94
C SER A 122 11.29 9.71 25.48
N GLY A 123 10.99 8.51 24.99
CA GLY A 123 9.83 7.72 25.45
C GLY A 123 8.47 8.43 25.34
N ILE A 124 7.40 7.77 25.78
CA ILE A 124 6.08 8.41 25.92
C ILE A 124 6.16 9.26 27.20
N GLN A 125 5.96 10.58 27.07
CA GLN A 125 5.74 11.47 28.24
C GLN A 125 4.27 11.46 28.62
#